data_AF-A0A925ZJ68-F1
#
_entry.id   AF-A0A925ZJ68-F1
#
_cell.length_a   1.000
_cell.length_b   1.000
_cell.length_c   1.000
_cell.angle_alpha   90.00
_cell.angle_beta   90.00
_cell.angle_gamma   90.00
#
_symmetry.space_group_name_H-M   'P 1'
#
loop_
_entity.id
_entity.type
_entity.pdbx_description
1 polymer ?
#
loop_
_entity_poly.entity_id
_entity_poly.type
_entity_poly.pdbx_seq_one_letter_code
_entity_poly.pdbx_strand_id
1 'polypeptide(L)'
;AGWRYFASFVLEYALLWWIVVMVLVARARLPRLLARRPGPAMLVRALAVSVPAGTVVAHAAYYTLMVGGDHFEYRVYVPLIPLVFVSFVWATGVLAWTPRRATTLLAAFVICSWILPWTHWAGTRELRTRQATAALIHPVAPDLPPLLSTYAEPFDHLQRWLIVRMICVRHQEHAMFYESKIASLPPREDGERIGPEGVPIAASGEAGYISWVLPHVAIIDTFGLNDYYIARNTEHTQMLMAHSRTPPPGYVEAFKVNTYVKNGTWKVKRRKHPLTAEHIVAIERRFDAWLANL
;
A
#
# COMPACT_ATOMS: atom_id res chain seq x y z
N ALA A 1 -9.39 5.10 7.67
CA ALA A 1 -9.01 4.44 6.41
C ALA A 1 -8.97 2.93 6.56
N GLY A 2 -8.34 2.43 7.63
CA GLY A 2 -8.16 1.01 7.92
C GLY A 2 -9.34 0.07 7.71
N TRP A 3 -10.46 0.35 8.38
CA TRP A 3 -11.64 -0.50 8.27
C TRP A 3 -12.13 -0.61 6.82
N ARG A 4 -12.01 0.47 6.02
CA ARG A 4 -12.40 0.46 4.60
C ARG A 4 -11.47 -0.44 3.79
N TYR A 5 -10.17 -0.39 4.08
CA TYR A 5 -9.17 -1.26 3.48
C TYR A 5 -9.43 -2.74 3.79
N PHE A 6 -9.70 -3.06 5.06
CA PHE A 6 -10.07 -4.42 5.48
C PHE A 6 -11.42 -4.88 4.88
N ALA A 7 -12.45 -4.04 4.93
CA ALA A 7 -13.77 -4.36 4.37
C ALA A 7 -13.68 -4.59 2.85
N SER A 8 -12.91 -3.77 2.13
CA SER A 8 -12.66 -3.97 0.71
C SER A 8 -12.02 -5.33 0.42
N PHE A 9 -11.02 -5.73 1.22
CA PHE A 9 -10.38 -7.04 1.12
C PHE A 9 -11.37 -8.19 1.38
N VAL A 10 -12.20 -8.06 2.42
CA VAL A 10 -13.23 -9.06 2.76
C VAL A 10 -14.24 -9.23 1.63
N LEU A 11 -14.66 -8.13 1.01
CA LEU A 11 -15.60 -8.17 -0.11
C LEU A 11 -14.95 -8.76 -1.36
N GLU A 12 -13.76 -8.29 -1.73
CA GLU A 12 -13.04 -8.70 -2.93
C GLU A 12 -12.79 -10.20 -2.98
N TYR A 13 -12.37 -10.80 -1.86
CA TYR A 13 -12.10 -12.23 -1.76
C TYR A 13 -13.26 -13.04 -1.14
N ALA A 14 -14.46 -12.46 -1.04
CA ALA A 14 -15.67 -13.11 -0.51
C ALA A 14 -15.47 -13.77 0.88
N LEU A 15 -14.65 -13.17 1.75
CA LEU A 15 -14.24 -13.76 3.03
C LEU A 15 -15.38 -13.90 4.04
N LEU A 16 -16.55 -13.33 3.77
CA LEU A 16 -17.77 -13.53 4.56
C LEU A 16 -18.12 -15.03 4.72
N TRP A 17 -17.89 -15.84 3.68
CA TRP A 17 -18.08 -17.29 3.75
C TRP A 17 -17.19 -17.93 4.83
N TRP A 18 -15.91 -17.57 4.82
CA TRP A 18 -14.95 -18.03 5.81
C TRP A 18 -15.30 -17.54 7.22
N ILE A 19 -15.68 -16.27 7.38
CA ILE A 19 -16.10 -15.69 8.67
C ILE A 19 -17.27 -16.50 9.25
N VAL A 20 -18.32 -16.77 8.46
CA VAL A 20 -19.48 -17.55 8.91
C VAL A 20 -19.07 -18.94 9.39
N VAL A 21 -18.23 -19.64 8.62
CA VAL A 21 -17.74 -20.98 9.00
C VAL A 21 -16.93 -20.94 10.29
N MET A 22 -16.05 -19.96 10.46
CA MET A 22 -15.25 -19.82 11.67
C MET A 22 -16.09 -19.48 12.90
N VAL A 23 -17.15 -18.69 12.76
CA VAL A 23 -18.13 -18.44 13.84
C VAL A 23 -18.83 -19.74 14.25
N LEU A 24 -19.23 -20.57 13.29
CA LEU A 24 -19.82 -21.89 13.59
C LEU A 24 -18.84 -22.81 14.32
N VAL A 25 -17.57 -22.83 13.90
CA VAL A 25 -16.51 -23.57 14.60
C VAL A 25 -16.34 -23.08 16.03
N ALA A 26 -16.24 -21.77 16.22
CA ALA A 26 -16.10 -21.15 17.54
C ALA A 26 -17.28 -21.56 18.45
N ARG A 27 -18.52 -21.46 17.96
CA ARG A 27 -19.72 -21.87 18.70
C ARG A 27 -19.70 -23.36 19.06
N ALA A 28 -19.27 -24.24 18.15
CA ALA A 28 -19.22 -25.68 18.38
C ALA A 28 -18.10 -26.11 19.36
N ARG A 29 -16.99 -25.36 19.41
CA ARG A 29 -15.79 -25.73 20.20
C ARG A 29 -15.68 -25.00 21.52
N LEU A 30 -16.15 -23.75 21.62
CA LEU A 30 -15.96 -22.89 22.79
C LEU A 30 -16.43 -23.53 24.11
N PRO A 31 -17.61 -24.17 24.21
CA PRO A 31 -18.04 -24.80 25.46
C PRO A 31 -17.08 -25.91 25.94
N ARG A 32 -16.57 -26.72 25.00
CA ARG A 32 -15.63 -27.82 25.31
C ARG A 32 -14.25 -27.30 25.69
N LEU A 33 -13.83 -26.17 25.13
CA LEU A 33 -12.57 -25.52 25.47
C LEU A 33 -12.65 -24.90 26.87
N LEU A 34 -13.75 -24.22 27.20
CA LEU A 34 -13.97 -23.61 28.52
C LEU A 34 -14.13 -24.66 29.64
N ALA A 35 -14.67 -25.84 29.34
CA ALA A 35 -14.83 -26.91 30.32
C ALA A 35 -13.52 -27.68 30.63
N ARG A 36 -12.46 -27.53 29.81
CA ARG A 36 -11.20 -28.27 29.98
C ARG A 36 -10.24 -27.50 30.88
N ARG A 37 -9.70 -28.18 31.90
CA ARG A 37 -8.56 -27.66 32.67
C ARG A 37 -7.28 -27.82 31.83
N PRO A 38 -6.55 -26.74 31.53
CA PRO A 38 -5.35 -26.83 30.71
C PRO A 38 -4.22 -27.52 31.48
N GLY A 39 -3.71 -28.63 30.93
CA GLY A 39 -2.46 -29.25 31.41
C GLY A 39 -1.22 -28.60 30.76
N PRO A 40 -0.01 -28.87 31.28
CA PRO A 40 1.23 -28.26 30.77
C PRO A 40 1.47 -28.46 29.26
N ALA A 41 1.22 -29.67 28.75
CA ALA A 41 1.37 -29.96 27.32
C ALA A 41 0.37 -29.18 26.44
N MET A 42 -0.84 -28.93 26.95
CA MET A 42 -1.83 -28.10 26.25
C MET A 42 -1.37 -26.63 26.21
N LEU A 43 -0.75 -26.14 27.28
CA LEU A 43 -0.20 -24.79 27.34
C LEU A 43 0.93 -24.59 26.33
N VAL A 44 1.89 -25.52 26.26
CA VAL A 44 3.00 -25.46 25.28
C VAL A 44 2.45 -25.44 23.85
N ARG A 45 1.50 -26.31 23.54
CA ARG A 45 0.86 -26.34 22.21
C ARG A 45 0.07 -25.06 21.92
N ALA A 46 -0.63 -24.52 22.92
CA ALA A 46 -1.34 -23.27 22.78
C ALA A 46 -0.38 -22.12 22.45
N LEU A 47 0.75 -22.02 23.17
CA LEU A 47 1.79 -21.01 22.92
C LEU A 47 2.40 -21.15 21.52
N ALA A 48 2.72 -22.38 21.10
CA ALA A 48 3.31 -22.65 19.79
C ALA A 48 2.42 -22.20 18.62
N VAL A 49 1.09 -22.18 18.82
CA VAL A 49 0.13 -21.71 17.81
C VAL A 49 -0.20 -20.22 18.01
N SER A 50 -0.36 -19.78 19.25
CA SER A 50 -0.80 -18.41 19.56
C SER A 50 0.25 -17.38 19.25
N VAL A 51 1.55 -17.71 19.34
CA VAL A 51 2.62 -16.75 19.03
C VAL A 51 2.63 -16.41 17.54
N PRO A 52 2.76 -17.35 16.58
CA PRO A 52 2.70 -17.02 15.16
C PRO A 52 1.36 -16.41 14.75
N ALA A 53 0.24 -16.95 15.22
CA ALA A 53 -1.08 -16.40 14.92
C ALA A 53 -1.23 -14.98 15.47
N GLY A 54 -0.76 -14.74 16.71
CA GLY A 54 -0.73 -13.44 17.35
C GLY A 54 0.11 -12.43 16.59
N THR A 55 1.29 -12.83 16.09
CA THR A 55 2.14 -11.97 15.24
C THR A 55 1.43 -11.57 13.96
N VAL A 56 0.79 -12.51 13.27
CA VAL A 56 0.03 -12.24 12.04
C VAL A 56 -1.15 -11.31 12.31
N VAL A 57 -1.92 -11.57 13.36
CA VAL A 57 -3.06 -10.74 13.77
C VAL A 57 -2.59 -9.35 14.17
N ALA A 58 -1.51 -9.23 14.96
CA ALA A 58 -0.95 -7.95 15.37
C ALA A 58 -0.45 -7.13 14.17
N HIS A 59 0.20 -7.77 13.19
CA HIS A 59 0.64 -7.11 11.96
C HIS A 59 -0.55 -6.57 11.16
N ALA A 60 -1.56 -7.40 10.89
CA ALA A 60 -2.78 -6.98 10.19
C ALA A 60 -3.53 -5.89 10.95
N ALA A 61 -3.67 -6.03 12.27
CA ALA A 61 -4.33 -5.05 13.13
C ALA A 61 -3.57 -3.72 13.19
N TYR A 62 -2.24 -3.73 13.24
CA TYR A 62 -1.42 -2.53 13.21
C TYR A 62 -1.65 -1.74 11.92
N TYR A 63 -1.56 -2.41 10.76
CA TYR A 63 -1.80 -1.76 9.48
C TYR A 63 -3.25 -1.28 9.31
N THR A 64 -4.21 -2.03 9.83
CA THR A 64 -5.63 -1.63 9.78
C THR A 64 -5.89 -0.45 10.71
N LEU A 65 -5.62 -0.61 12.00
CA LEU A 65 -6.11 0.30 13.04
C LEU A 65 -5.21 1.52 13.24
N MET A 66 -3.89 1.37 13.06
CA MET A 66 -2.92 2.43 13.31
C MET A 66 -2.48 3.12 12.01
N VAL A 67 -2.04 2.36 11.01
CA VAL A 67 -1.56 2.93 9.74
C VAL A 67 -2.72 3.39 8.85
N GLY A 68 -3.82 2.64 8.84
CA GLY A 68 -5.00 2.93 8.04
C GLY A 68 -5.04 2.25 6.67
N GLY A 69 -4.13 1.32 6.39
CA GLY A 69 -4.04 0.54 5.15
C GLY A 69 -2.61 0.46 4.63
N ASP A 70 -2.45 0.04 3.38
CA ASP A 70 -1.17 0.07 2.65
C ASP A 70 -1.36 0.74 1.29
N HIS A 71 -0.29 1.33 0.77
CA HIS A 71 -0.31 1.98 -0.54
C HIS A 71 -0.62 0.95 -1.64
N PHE A 72 -0.05 -0.25 -1.52
CA PHE A 72 -0.23 -1.32 -2.49
C PHE A 72 -1.49 -2.12 -2.20
N GLU A 73 -2.08 -2.64 -3.28
CA GLU A 73 -3.21 -3.56 -3.28
C GLU A 73 -2.99 -4.74 -2.32
N TYR A 74 -3.72 -4.72 -1.19
CA TYR A 74 -3.81 -5.76 -0.15
C TYR A 74 -2.52 -6.42 0.31
N ARG A 75 -1.34 -5.81 0.13
CA ARG A 75 -0.03 -6.43 0.42
C ARG A 75 0.07 -7.00 1.84
N VAL A 76 -0.58 -6.35 2.80
CA VAL A 76 -0.64 -6.76 4.21
C VAL A 76 -1.44 -8.06 4.41
N TYR A 77 -2.46 -8.31 3.56
CA TYR A 77 -3.41 -9.41 3.72
C TYR A 77 -3.25 -10.54 2.71
N VAL A 78 -2.62 -10.31 1.55
CA VAL A 78 -2.43 -11.33 0.51
C VAL A 78 -1.83 -12.64 1.06
N PRO A 79 -0.82 -12.62 1.96
CA PRO A 79 -0.28 -13.85 2.55
C PRO A 79 -1.31 -14.67 3.37
N LEU A 80 -2.43 -14.06 3.78
CA LEU A 80 -3.49 -14.72 4.55
C LEU A 80 -4.40 -15.59 3.67
N ILE A 81 -4.49 -15.34 2.36
CA ILE A 81 -5.42 -16.05 1.47
C ILE A 81 -5.20 -17.58 1.51
N PRO A 82 -3.97 -18.11 1.38
CA PRO A 82 -3.75 -19.56 1.53
C PRO A 82 -4.18 -20.10 2.90
N LEU A 83 -3.91 -19.34 3.98
CA LEU A 83 -4.27 -19.73 5.35
C LEU A 83 -5.78 -19.74 5.56
N VAL A 84 -6.50 -18.82 4.93
CA VAL A 84 -7.97 -18.78 4.91
C VAL A 84 -8.53 -20.05 4.28
N PHE A 85 -8.02 -20.48 3.12
CA PHE A 85 -8.50 -21.72 2.48
C PHE A 85 -8.16 -22.98 3.29
N VAL A 86 -6.94 -23.08 3.81
CA VAL A 86 -6.55 -24.20 4.68
C VAL A 86 -7.42 -24.27 5.93
N SER A 87 -7.65 -23.13 6.59
CA SER A 87 -8.50 -23.07 7.77
C SER A 87 -9.97 -23.33 7.46
N PHE A 88 -10.46 -22.96 6.27
CA PHE A 88 -11.80 -23.31 5.81
C PHE A 88 -11.97 -24.83 5.71
N VAL A 89 -11.04 -25.53 5.05
CA VAL A 89 -11.07 -27.00 4.94
C VAL A 89 -11.01 -27.65 6.31
N TRP A 90 -10.09 -27.22 7.17
CA TRP A 90 -10.00 -27.69 8.56
C TRP A 90 -11.32 -27.50 9.32
N ALA A 91 -11.96 -26.34 9.16
CA ALA A 91 -13.21 -26.01 9.82
C ALA A 91 -14.35 -26.96 9.41
N THR A 92 -14.40 -27.38 8.14
CA THR A 92 -15.41 -28.36 7.70
C THR A 92 -15.28 -29.71 8.41
N GLY A 93 -14.04 -30.16 8.66
CA GLY A 93 -13.78 -31.37 9.43
C GLY A 93 -14.12 -31.21 10.91
N VAL A 94 -13.85 -30.03 11.49
CA VAL A 94 -14.25 -29.70 12.87
C VAL A 94 -15.76 -29.75 13.05
N LEU A 95 -16.50 -29.26 12.07
CA LEU A 95 -17.97 -29.26 12.06
C LEU A 95 -18.57 -30.61 11.64
N ALA A 96 -17.73 -31.61 11.37
CA ALA A 96 -18.13 -32.95 10.92
C ALA A 96 -19.08 -32.91 9.71
N TRP A 97 -18.84 -31.98 8.77
CA TRP A 97 -19.62 -31.93 7.54
C TRP A 97 -19.30 -33.12 6.64
N THR A 98 -20.31 -33.59 5.90
CA THR A 98 -20.10 -34.63 4.90
C THR A 98 -19.16 -34.13 3.79
N PRO A 99 -18.36 -35.01 3.15
CA PRO A 99 -17.45 -34.60 2.09
C PRO A 99 -18.14 -33.81 0.98
N ARG A 100 -19.34 -34.24 0.57
CA ARG A 100 -20.16 -33.53 -0.43
C ARG A 100 -20.44 -32.09 -0.01
N ARG A 101 -20.90 -31.86 1.23
CA ARG A 101 -21.22 -30.52 1.73
C ARG A 101 -19.96 -29.65 1.82
N ALA A 102 -18.86 -30.20 2.33
CA ALA A 102 -17.58 -29.50 2.44
C ALA A 102 -17.06 -29.06 1.06
N THR A 103 -17.04 -29.98 0.09
CA THR A 103 -16.60 -29.69 -1.28
C THR A 103 -17.51 -28.67 -1.97
N THR A 104 -18.83 -28.79 -1.85
CA THR A 104 -19.76 -27.81 -2.44
C THR A 104 -19.56 -26.41 -1.87
N LEU A 105 -19.41 -26.28 -0.55
CA LEU A 105 -19.19 -24.96 0.08
C LEU A 105 -17.81 -24.38 -0.23
N LEU A 106 -16.77 -25.21 -0.28
CA LEU A 106 -15.44 -24.77 -0.69
C LEU A 106 -15.44 -24.31 -2.16
N ALA A 107 -16.07 -25.07 -3.07
CA ALA A 107 -16.20 -24.68 -4.46
C ALA A 107 -16.96 -23.36 -4.62
N ALA A 108 -18.08 -23.20 -3.91
CA ALA A 108 -18.84 -21.95 -3.88
C ALA A 108 -17.97 -20.79 -3.37
N PHE A 109 -17.23 -20.98 -2.28
CA PHE A 109 -16.35 -19.95 -1.74
C PHE A 109 -15.25 -19.55 -2.74
N VAL A 110 -14.58 -20.52 -3.39
CA VAL A 110 -13.58 -20.25 -4.43
C VAL A 110 -14.18 -19.46 -5.59
N ILE A 111 -15.31 -19.91 -6.13
CA ILE A 111 -15.99 -19.23 -7.24
C ILE A 111 -16.36 -17.79 -6.85
N CYS A 112 -16.96 -17.59 -5.68
CA CYS A 112 -17.33 -16.25 -5.21
C CYS A 112 -16.10 -15.34 -5.01
N SER A 113 -14.97 -15.89 -4.52
CA SER A 113 -13.73 -15.14 -4.33
C SER A 113 -13.06 -14.70 -5.64
N TRP A 114 -13.52 -15.21 -6.78
CA TRP A 114 -12.99 -14.89 -8.11
C TRP A 114 -13.79 -13.82 -8.83
N ILE A 115 -15.06 -13.62 -8.50
CA ILE A 115 -15.96 -12.73 -9.26
C ILE A 115 -15.39 -11.31 -9.33
N LEU A 116 -15.15 -10.65 -8.20
CA LEU A 116 -14.68 -9.27 -8.20
C LEU A 116 -13.26 -9.12 -8.80
N PRO A 117 -12.24 -9.92 -8.40
CA PRO A 117 -10.90 -9.79 -8.96
C PRO A 117 -10.85 -10.05 -10.46
N TRP A 118 -11.55 -11.07 -10.97
CA TRP A 118 -11.52 -11.39 -12.41
C TRP A 118 -12.32 -10.39 -13.25
N THR A 119 -13.45 -9.88 -12.76
CA THR A 119 -14.17 -8.79 -13.44
C THR A 119 -13.31 -7.54 -13.53
N HIS A 120 -12.70 -7.12 -12.40
CA HIS A 120 -11.78 -5.99 -12.40
C HIS A 120 -10.59 -6.21 -13.34
N TRP A 121 -9.95 -7.38 -13.29
CA TRP A 121 -8.84 -7.71 -14.17
C TRP A 121 -9.25 -7.69 -15.65
N ALA A 122 -10.40 -8.28 -15.99
CA ALA A 122 -10.90 -8.28 -17.36
C ALA A 122 -11.12 -6.86 -17.90
N GLY A 123 -11.67 -5.95 -17.09
CA GLY A 123 -11.90 -4.55 -17.49
C GLY A 123 -10.64 -3.69 -17.56
N THR A 124 -9.58 -4.04 -16.82
CA THR A 124 -8.39 -3.20 -16.67
C THR A 124 -7.12 -3.72 -17.35
N ARG A 125 -7.04 -5.01 -17.71
CA ARG A 125 -5.79 -5.64 -18.18
C ARG A 125 -5.23 -5.03 -19.47
N GLU A 126 -6.08 -4.44 -20.32
CA GLU A 126 -5.66 -3.81 -21.58
C GLU A 126 -5.34 -2.31 -21.43
N LEU A 127 -5.44 -1.75 -20.23
CA LEU A 127 -5.09 -0.36 -19.98
C LEU A 127 -3.56 -0.23 -19.87
N ARG A 128 -2.92 0.17 -20.97
CA ARG A 128 -1.45 0.19 -21.12
C ARG A 128 -0.81 1.59 -21.06
N THR A 129 -1.56 2.64 -20.75
CA THR A 129 -1.04 4.02 -20.74
C THR A 129 -1.18 4.67 -19.37
N ARG A 130 -0.32 5.65 -19.07
CA ARG A 130 -0.41 6.41 -17.80
C ARG A 130 -1.72 7.18 -17.69
N GLN A 131 -2.18 7.78 -18.79
CA GLN A 131 -3.45 8.51 -18.83
C GLN A 131 -4.63 7.60 -18.47
N ALA A 132 -4.63 6.35 -18.93
CA ALA A 132 -5.70 5.39 -18.66
C ALA A 132 -5.64 4.77 -17.26
N THR A 133 -4.49 4.83 -16.59
CA THR A 133 -4.25 4.12 -15.31
C THR A 133 -3.98 5.04 -14.13
N ALA A 134 -4.07 6.37 -14.31
CA ALA A 134 -3.86 7.32 -13.23
C ALA A 134 -5.04 7.32 -12.26
N ALA A 135 -4.79 6.97 -11.00
CA ALA A 135 -5.79 6.67 -10.00
C ALA A 135 -6.83 5.69 -10.55
N LEU A 136 -6.39 4.51 -10.99
CA LEU A 136 -7.17 3.48 -11.69
C LEU A 136 -8.37 3.02 -10.85
N ILE A 137 -9.47 3.75 -10.99
CA ILE A 137 -10.76 3.44 -10.37
C ILE A 137 -11.64 2.84 -11.46
N HIS A 138 -11.84 1.53 -11.38
CA HIS A 138 -12.70 0.80 -12.29
C HIS A 138 -13.82 0.10 -11.50
N PRO A 139 -15.06 0.61 -11.53
CA PRO A 139 -16.18 -0.02 -10.84
C PRO A 139 -16.56 -1.32 -11.53
N VAL A 140 -16.77 -2.39 -10.77
CA VAL A 140 -17.12 -3.72 -11.30
C VAL A 140 -18.62 -4.03 -11.22
N ALA A 141 -19.37 -3.33 -10.36
CA ALA A 141 -20.81 -3.55 -10.22
C ALA A 141 -21.61 -3.39 -11.53
N PRO A 142 -21.29 -2.43 -12.42
CA PRO A 142 -22.00 -2.29 -13.70
C PRO A 142 -21.84 -3.48 -14.66
N ASP A 143 -20.76 -4.26 -14.53
CA ASP A 143 -20.46 -5.40 -15.41
C ASP A 143 -21.05 -6.73 -14.90
N LEU A 144 -21.77 -6.68 -13.77
CA LEU A 144 -22.31 -7.85 -13.09
C LEU A 144 -23.84 -7.90 -13.18
N PRO A 145 -24.46 -9.10 -13.18
CA PRO A 145 -25.92 -9.23 -13.13
C PRO A 145 -26.48 -8.63 -11.81
N PRO A 146 -27.76 -8.22 -11.75
CA PRO A 146 -28.29 -7.39 -10.66
C PRO A 146 -28.01 -7.89 -9.23
N LEU A 147 -28.12 -9.21 -9.01
CA LEU A 147 -27.85 -9.82 -7.70
C LEU A 147 -26.39 -9.67 -7.27
N LEU A 148 -25.44 -9.85 -8.19
CA LEU A 148 -24.02 -9.70 -7.93
C LEU A 148 -23.58 -8.24 -7.92
N SER A 149 -24.26 -7.39 -8.71
CA SER A 149 -24.06 -5.95 -8.73
C SER A 149 -24.32 -5.33 -7.35
N THR A 150 -25.41 -5.72 -6.68
CA THR A 150 -25.73 -5.27 -5.31
C THR A 150 -24.63 -5.62 -4.30
N TYR A 151 -23.96 -6.76 -4.49
CA TYR A 151 -22.82 -7.16 -3.65
C TYR A 151 -21.55 -6.36 -3.97
N ALA A 152 -21.34 -6.01 -5.25
CA ALA A 152 -20.18 -5.29 -5.74
C ALA A 152 -20.22 -3.78 -5.47
N GLU A 153 -21.40 -3.16 -5.37
CA GLU A 153 -21.54 -1.72 -5.13
C GLU A 153 -20.79 -1.22 -3.87
N PRO A 154 -20.93 -1.84 -2.68
CA PRO A 154 -20.15 -1.43 -1.51
C PRO A 154 -18.64 -1.54 -1.74
N PHE A 155 -18.20 -2.53 -2.51
CA PHE A 155 -16.81 -2.70 -2.86
C PHE A 155 -16.31 -1.55 -3.74
N ASP A 156 -17.04 -1.20 -4.80
CA ASP A 156 -16.70 -0.08 -5.68
C ASP A 156 -16.61 1.25 -4.91
N HIS A 157 -17.53 1.48 -3.98
CA HIS A 157 -17.51 2.65 -3.11
C HIS A 157 -16.26 2.69 -2.21
N LEU A 158 -15.89 1.56 -1.60
CA LEU A 158 -14.69 1.47 -0.75
C LEU A 158 -13.42 1.67 -1.57
N GLN A 159 -13.30 0.99 -2.72
CA GLN A 159 -12.16 1.10 -3.62
C GLN A 159 -11.96 2.53 -4.12
N ARG A 160 -13.03 3.18 -4.59
CA ARG A 160 -12.96 4.60 -4.98
C ARG A 160 -12.44 5.48 -3.84
N TRP A 161 -12.96 5.28 -2.62
CA TRP A 161 -12.55 6.08 -1.46
C TRP A 161 -11.07 5.86 -1.10
N LEU A 162 -10.58 4.63 -1.23
CA LEU A 162 -9.21 4.22 -0.92
C LEU A 162 -8.22 4.77 -1.97
N ILE A 163 -8.51 4.55 -3.27
CA ILE A 163 -7.60 4.88 -4.37
C ILE A 163 -7.38 6.39 -4.48
N VAL A 164 -8.41 7.22 -4.33
CA VAL A 164 -8.24 8.70 -4.34
C VAL A 164 -7.37 9.22 -3.19
N ARG A 165 -7.09 8.38 -2.19
CA ARG A 165 -6.19 8.67 -1.05
C ARG A 165 -4.87 7.91 -1.14
N MET A 166 -4.56 7.32 -2.29
CA MET A 166 -3.37 6.50 -2.52
C MET A 166 -3.29 5.30 -1.56
N ILE A 167 -4.43 4.73 -1.19
CA ILE A 167 -4.53 3.49 -0.39
C ILE A 167 -5.04 2.39 -1.30
N CYS A 168 -4.48 1.19 -1.21
CA CYS A 168 -4.90 0.05 -2.01
C CYS A 168 -4.83 0.30 -3.53
N VAL A 169 -3.80 1.02 -3.98
CA VAL A 169 -3.62 1.31 -5.40
C VAL A 169 -3.35 -0.01 -6.16
N ARG A 170 -4.06 -0.17 -7.28
CA ARG A 170 -4.08 -1.39 -8.08
C ARG A 170 -2.72 -1.70 -8.67
N HIS A 171 -2.36 -2.98 -8.75
CA HIS A 171 -1.12 -3.42 -9.37
C HIS A 171 -0.93 -2.87 -10.80
N GLN A 172 -1.99 -2.84 -11.63
CA GLN A 172 -1.91 -2.34 -13.00
C GLN A 172 -1.51 -0.85 -13.07
N GLU A 173 -1.95 -0.04 -12.11
CA GLU A 173 -1.52 1.35 -12.01
C GLU A 173 -0.02 1.46 -11.71
N HIS A 174 0.48 0.66 -10.77
CA HIS A 174 1.91 0.61 -10.46
C HIS A 174 2.75 0.15 -11.64
N ALA A 175 2.31 -0.88 -12.37
CA ALA A 175 2.99 -1.38 -13.55
C ALA A 175 3.11 -0.28 -14.62
N MET A 176 2.03 0.41 -14.95
CA MET A 176 2.05 1.47 -15.97
C MET A 176 2.75 2.75 -15.48
N PHE A 177 2.71 3.03 -14.18
CA PHE A 177 3.52 4.09 -13.59
C PHE A 177 5.01 3.79 -13.74
N TYR A 178 5.45 2.57 -13.44
CA TYR A 178 6.84 2.13 -13.62
C TYR A 178 7.30 2.25 -15.08
N GLU A 179 6.53 1.73 -16.04
CA GLU A 179 6.83 1.84 -17.47
C GLU A 179 6.93 3.32 -17.90
N SER A 180 5.97 4.14 -17.46
CA SER A 180 5.99 5.58 -17.74
C SER A 180 7.22 6.26 -17.16
N LYS A 181 7.73 5.82 -16.01
CA LYS A 181 8.91 6.42 -15.37
C LYS A 181 10.19 6.04 -16.11
N ILE A 182 10.36 4.77 -16.44
CA ILE A 182 11.49 4.31 -17.26
C ILE A 182 11.51 5.01 -18.61
N ALA A 183 10.36 5.18 -19.26
CA ALA A 183 10.30 5.87 -20.54
C ALA A 183 10.61 7.38 -20.44
N SER A 184 10.30 8.01 -19.30
CA SER A 184 10.45 9.46 -19.10
C SER A 184 11.81 9.88 -18.55
N LEU A 185 12.51 8.97 -17.89
CA LEU A 185 13.79 9.21 -17.24
C LEU A 185 14.92 8.63 -18.11
N PRO A 186 16.08 9.28 -18.21
CA PRO A 186 17.21 8.68 -18.91
C PRO A 186 17.71 7.43 -18.18
N PRO A 187 18.47 6.57 -18.87
CA PRO A 187 19.17 5.46 -18.26
C PRO A 187 20.07 5.91 -17.10
N ARG A 188 20.29 5.02 -16.14
CA ARG A 188 21.13 5.29 -14.97
C ARG A 188 22.55 5.70 -15.34
N GLU A 189 23.09 5.14 -16.42
CA GLU A 189 24.43 5.42 -16.93
C GLU A 189 24.60 6.91 -17.29
N ASP A 190 23.53 7.58 -17.71
CA ASP A 190 23.55 9.02 -17.96
C ASP A 190 23.53 9.84 -16.66
N GLY A 191 22.87 9.32 -15.62
CA GLY A 191 22.91 9.91 -14.28
C GLY A 191 24.26 9.77 -13.59
N GLU A 192 24.96 8.65 -13.79
CA GLU A 192 26.33 8.43 -13.30
C GLU A 192 27.36 9.38 -13.92
N ARG A 193 27.08 9.91 -15.12
CA ARG A 193 27.91 10.94 -15.76
C ARG A 193 27.76 12.32 -15.11
N ILE A 194 26.72 12.53 -14.30
CA ILE A 194 26.57 13.77 -13.54
C ILE A 194 27.52 13.67 -12.35
N GLY A 195 28.62 14.40 -12.41
CA GLY A 195 29.55 14.47 -11.30
C GLY A 195 28.97 15.25 -10.09
N PRO A 196 29.53 15.05 -8.89
CA PRO A 196 29.09 15.72 -7.66
C PRO A 196 29.45 17.22 -7.62
N GLU A 197 30.23 17.71 -8.60
CA GLU A 197 30.75 19.06 -8.63
C GLU A 197 29.62 20.10 -8.65
N GLY A 198 29.71 21.06 -7.71
CA GLY A 198 28.70 22.11 -7.57
C GLY A 198 27.39 21.63 -6.93
N VAL A 199 27.36 20.43 -6.34
CA VAL A 199 26.24 19.86 -5.56
C VAL A 199 24.93 19.91 -6.36
N PRO A 200 24.76 19.06 -7.37
CA PRO A 200 23.53 19.02 -8.13
C PRO A 200 22.36 18.64 -7.21
N ILE A 201 21.26 19.38 -7.29
CA ILE A 201 20.06 19.15 -6.48
C ILE A 201 18.84 19.06 -7.37
N ALA A 202 18.02 18.03 -7.17
CA ALA A 202 16.68 17.90 -7.72
C ALA A 202 15.64 17.89 -6.58
N ALA A 203 14.39 18.23 -6.90
CA ALA A 203 13.25 18.07 -5.99
C ALA A 203 12.21 17.18 -6.67
N SER A 204 11.69 16.19 -5.94
CA SER A 204 10.71 15.25 -6.48
C SER A 204 9.90 14.58 -5.38
N GLY A 205 8.65 14.22 -5.67
CA GLY A 205 7.82 13.36 -4.80
C GLY A 205 8.14 11.87 -4.94
N GLU A 206 9.11 11.50 -5.80
CA GLU A 206 9.43 10.12 -6.13
C GLU A 206 10.92 9.82 -5.86
N ALA A 207 11.37 10.15 -4.65
CA ALA A 207 12.79 10.12 -4.31
C ALA A 207 13.45 8.74 -4.51
N GLY A 208 12.72 7.65 -4.29
CA GLY A 208 13.23 6.28 -4.41
C GLY A 208 13.84 5.95 -5.77
N TYR A 209 13.05 5.96 -6.85
CA TYR A 209 13.56 5.60 -8.18
C TYR A 209 14.53 6.67 -8.73
N ILE A 210 14.25 7.96 -8.50
CA ILE A 210 15.10 9.04 -9.02
C ILE A 210 16.49 9.02 -8.38
N SER A 211 16.60 8.77 -7.07
CA SER A 211 17.91 8.62 -6.42
C SER A 211 18.70 7.41 -6.93
N TRP A 212 18.03 6.35 -7.39
CA TRP A 212 18.69 5.22 -8.05
C TRP A 212 19.20 5.59 -9.45
N VAL A 213 18.46 6.39 -10.23
CA VAL A 213 18.90 6.88 -11.55
C VAL A 213 20.00 7.94 -11.41
N LEU A 214 19.99 8.74 -10.34
CA LEU A 214 20.87 9.89 -10.13
C LEU A 214 21.73 9.73 -8.86
N PRO A 215 22.76 8.86 -8.87
CA PRO A 215 23.50 8.52 -7.65
C PRO A 215 24.33 9.68 -7.06
N HIS A 216 24.61 10.73 -7.83
CA HIS A 216 25.40 11.90 -7.41
C HIS A 216 24.59 13.18 -7.24
N VAL A 217 23.26 13.11 -7.34
CA VAL A 217 22.36 14.26 -7.18
C VAL A 217 21.63 14.15 -5.86
N ALA A 218 21.68 15.19 -5.03
CA ALA A 218 20.87 15.24 -3.82
C ALA A 218 19.39 15.45 -4.20
N ILE A 219 18.51 14.60 -3.70
CA ILE A 219 17.08 14.64 -4.00
C ILE A 219 16.33 15.16 -2.78
N ILE A 220 15.64 16.28 -2.93
CA ILE A 220 14.68 16.79 -1.94
C ILE A 220 13.37 16.03 -2.17
N ASP A 221 12.99 15.20 -1.21
CA ASP A 221 11.72 14.45 -1.24
C ASP A 221 10.54 15.35 -0.87
N THR A 222 9.84 15.86 -1.88
CA THR A 222 8.77 16.83 -1.69
C THR A 222 7.51 16.26 -1.05
N PHE A 223 7.43 14.95 -0.85
CA PHE A 223 6.33 14.31 -0.12
C PHE A 223 6.68 13.90 1.31
N GLY A 224 7.93 14.10 1.75
CA GLY A 224 8.33 13.95 3.14
C GLY A 224 8.34 12.50 3.65
N LEU A 225 8.65 11.54 2.78
CA LEU A 225 8.94 10.17 3.21
C LEU A 225 10.35 10.07 3.80
N ASN A 226 11.32 10.78 3.20
CA ASN A 226 12.73 10.69 3.56
C ASN A 226 13.38 12.04 3.94
N ASP A 227 12.82 13.18 3.52
CA ASP A 227 13.37 14.49 3.89
C ASP A 227 13.02 14.86 5.34
N TYR A 228 14.04 15.19 6.14
CA TYR A 228 13.89 15.39 7.59
C TYR A 228 12.88 16.49 7.96
N TYR A 229 12.92 17.62 7.26
CA TYR A 229 12.10 18.79 7.55
C TYR A 229 10.68 18.61 7.02
N ILE A 230 10.57 18.08 5.81
CA ILE A 230 9.26 17.82 5.19
C ILE A 230 8.53 16.73 5.97
N ALA A 231 9.22 15.67 6.40
CA ALA A 231 8.66 14.61 7.24
C ALA A 231 8.25 15.07 8.65
N ARG A 232 8.60 16.28 9.07
CA ARG A 232 8.21 16.84 10.38
C ARG A 232 7.30 18.06 10.27
N ASN A 233 7.02 18.51 9.05
CA ASN A 233 6.03 19.55 8.84
C ASN A 233 4.66 19.08 9.34
N THR A 234 4.04 19.87 10.22
CA THR A 234 2.71 19.63 10.78
C THR A 234 1.59 20.12 9.86
N GLU A 235 1.93 20.94 8.85
CA GLU A 235 0.99 21.35 7.82
C GLU A 235 0.65 20.18 6.89
N HIS A 236 -0.62 19.78 6.93
CA HIS A 236 -1.16 18.73 6.08
C HIS A 236 -2.00 19.35 4.96
N THR A 237 -1.48 19.33 3.73
CA THR A 237 -2.17 19.93 2.58
C THR A 237 -2.87 18.88 1.71
N GLN A 238 -2.53 17.60 1.86
CA GLN A 238 -3.06 16.52 1.04
C GLN A 238 -3.51 15.32 1.89
N MET A 239 -4.62 14.69 1.50
CA MET A 239 -5.09 13.43 2.08
C MET A 239 -4.54 12.22 1.32
N LEU A 240 -3.25 12.21 1.00
CA LEU A 240 -2.58 11.09 0.36
C LEU A 240 -1.84 10.27 1.42
N MET A 241 -2.03 8.94 1.42
CA MET A 241 -1.34 8.04 2.33
C MET A 241 0.17 8.24 2.21
N ALA A 242 0.82 8.47 3.35
CA ALA A 242 2.26 8.73 3.48
C ALA A 242 2.80 9.97 2.75
N HIS A 243 1.96 10.72 2.01
CA HIS A 243 2.35 11.92 1.26
C HIS A 243 1.50 13.13 1.68
N SER A 244 1.09 13.19 2.95
CA SER A 244 0.21 14.25 3.46
C SER A 244 0.95 15.54 3.82
N ARG A 245 2.28 15.51 3.80
CA ARG A 245 3.15 16.64 4.17
C ARG A 245 3.72 17.28 2.92
N THR A 246 3.90 18.59 2.98
CA THR A 246 4.52 19.38 1.92
C THR A 246 5.72 20.14 2.44
N PRO A 247 6.63 20.60 1.56
CA PRO A 247 7.75 21.41 1.99
C PRO A 247 7.30 22.69 2.69
N PRO A 248 7.96 23.10 3.78
CA PRO A 248 7.73 24.42 4.35
C PRO A 248 7.94 25.52 3.30
N PRO A 249 7.22 26.65 3.36
CA PRO A 249 7.40 27.74 2.41
C PRO A 249 8.86 28.19 2.30
N GLY A 250 9.41 28.24 1.08
CA GLY A 250 10.78 28.66 0.83
C GLY A 250 11.86 27.60 1.09
N TYR A 251 11.50 26.38 1.50
CA TYR A 251 12.45 25.29 1.77
C TYR A 251 13.16 24.82 0.50
N VAL A 252 12.40 24.38 -0.50
CA VAL A 252 12.94 23.88 -1.77
C VAL A 252 13.70 24.99 -2.52
N GLU A 253 13.18 26.21 -2.48
CA GLU A 253 13.77 27.38 -3.15
C GLU A 253 15.14 27.74 -2.57
N ALA A 254 15.33 27.55 -1.26
CA ALA A 254 16.59 27.88 -0.59
C ALA A 254 17.78 27.06 -1.12
N PHE A 255 17.53 25.80 -1.46
CA PHE A 255 18.53 24.90 -2.05
C PHE A 255 18.84 25.20 -3.52
N LYS A 256 18.09 26.13 -4.15
CA LYS A 256 18.29 26.55 -5.55
C LYS A 256 18.41 25.32 -6.46
N VAL A 257 17.39 24.47 -6.45
CA VAL A 257 17.28 23.26 -7.29
C VAL A 257 17.75 23.59 -8.71
N ASN A 258 18.68 22.79 -9.21
CA ASN A 258 19.34 23.06 -10.49
C ASN A 258 19.42 21.85 -11.43
N THR A 259 18.90 20.71 -10.99
CA THR A 259 18.83 19.48 -11.79
C THR A 259 17.38 19.20 -12.18
N TYR A 260 17.13 18.99 -13.47
CA TYR A 260 15.78 18.70 -13.99
C TYR A 260 15.84 17.78 -15.21
N VAL A 261 14.76 17.05 -15.46
CA VAL A 261 14.57 16.26 -16.69
C VAL A 261 14.04 17.17 -17.78
N LYS A 262 14.64 17.12 -18.96
CA LYS A 262 14.09 17.74 -20.17
C LYS A 262 14.28 16.79 -21.35
N ASN A 263 13.17 16.43 -22.00
CA ASN A 263 13.15 15.53 -23.16
C ASN A 263 13.90 14.21 -22.91
N GLY A 264 13.63 13.57 -21.77
CA GLY A 264 14.29 12.31 -21.40
C GLY A 264 15.78 12.44 -21.07
N THR A 265 16.32 13.65 -20.92
CA THR A 265 17.73 13.88 -20.54
C THR A 265 17.80 14.72 -19.27
N TRP A 266 18.74 14.39 -18.38
CA TRP A 266 19.02 15.24 -17.23
C TRP A 266 19.83 16.46 -17.66
N LYS A 267 19.47 17.62 -17.10
CA LYS A 267 20.21 18.87 -17.25
C LYS A 267 20.53 19.41 -15.87
N VAL A 268 21.81 19.74 -15.68
CA VAL A 268 22.28 20.47 -14.51
C VAL A 268 22.57 21.91 -14.94
N LYS A 269 21.78 22.85 -14.46
CA LYS A 269 22.02 24.27 -14.70
C LYS A 269 23.13 24.75 -13.77
N ARG A 270 24.18 25.34 -14.34
CA ARG A 270 25.23 25.97 -13.53
C ARG A 270 24.63 27.13 -12.73
N ARG A 271 24.84 27.13 -11.42
CA ARG A 271 24.44 28.23 -10.54
C ARG A 271 25.41 29.40 -10.72
N LYS A 272 24.90 30.64 -10.69
CA LYS A 272 25.74 31.85 -10.67
C LYS A 272 26.61 31.89 -9.40
N HIS A 273 26.04 31.48 -8.28
CA HIS A 273 26.72 31.33 -7.00
C HIS A 273 26.64 29.84 -6.61
N PRO A 274 27.77 29.13 -6.52
CA PRO A 274 27.79 27.73 -6.10
C PRO A 274 27.10 27.55 -4.74
N LEU A 275 26.39 26.44 -4.59
CA LEU A 275 25.90 26.01 -3.28
C LEU A 275 27.07 25.35 -2.56
N THR A 276 27.40 25.82 -1.36
CA THR A 276 28.50 25.28 -0.54
C THR A 276 27.93 24.50 0.63
N ALA A 277 28.77 23.71 1.32
CA ALA A 277 28.35 23.01 2.52
C ALA A 277 27.88 23.99 3.61
N GLU A 278 28.55 25.14 3.76
CA GLU A 278 28.16 26.18 4.72
C GLU A 278 26.78 26.77 4.38
N HIS A 279 26.49 26.96 3.09
CA HIS A 279 25.15 27.39 2.66
C HIS A 279 24.08 26.37 3.01
N ILE A 280 24.34 25.07 2.80
CA ILE A 280 23.42 23.98 3.15
C ILE A 280 23.15 23.97 4.65
N VAL A 281 24.20 23.98 5.47
CA VAL A 281 24.08 24.01 6.94
C VAL A 281 23.33 25.26 7.42
N ALA A 282 23.55 26.42 6.79
CA ALA A 282 22.81 27.63 7.12
C ALA A 282 21.31 27.53 6.78
N ILE A 283 20.98 26.88 5.66
CA ILE A 283 19.59 26.60 5.27
C ILE A 283 18.94 25.65 6.29
N GLU A 284 19.60 24.53 6.62
CA GLU A 284 19.13 23.55 7.59
C GLU A 284 18.89 24.17 8.97
N ARG A 285 19.86 24.93 9.50
CA ARG A 285 19.70 25.66 10.78
C ARG A 285 18.52 26.63 10.78
N ARG A 286 18.26 27.31 9.66
CA ARG A 286 17.08 28.18 9.53
C ARG A 286 15.79 27.39 9.67
N PHE A 287 15.73 26.19 9.10
CA PHE A 287 14.55 25.33 9.18
C PHE A 287 14.47 24.53 10.49
N ASP A 288 15.58 24.30 11.19
CA ASP A 288 15.58 23.80 12.58
C ASP A 288 14.89 24.82 13.50
N ALA A 289 15.27 26.10 13.38
CA ALA A 289 14.62 27.16 14.13
C ALA A 289 13.13 27.28 13.79
N TRP A 290 12.75 27.10 12.52
CA TRP A 290 11.36 27.05 12.12
C TRP A 290 10.61 25.86 12.74
N LEU A 291 11.18 24.65 12.68
CA LEU A 291 10.61 23.44 13.30
C LEU A 291 10.44 23.58 14.82
N ALA A 292 11.38 24.26 15.49
CA ALA A 292 11.32 24.49 16.94
C ALA A 292 10.17 25.43 17.37
N ASN A 293 9.56 26.14 16.42
CA ASN A 293 8.45 27.07 16.67
C ASN A 293 7.08 26.51 16.26
N LEU A 294 7.02 25.27 15.73
CA LEU A 294 5.77 24.54 15.44
C LEU A 294 5.24 23.81 16.68
#